data_AF-A0A838RFT8-F1
#
_entry.id   AF-A0A838RFT8-F1
#
_cell.length_a   1.000
_cell.length_b   1.000
_cell.length_c   1.000
_cell.angle_alpha   90.00
_cell.angle_beta   90.00
_cell.angle_gamma   90.00
#
_symmetry.space_group_name_H-M   'P 1'
#
loop_
_entity.id
_entity.type
_entity.pdbx_description
1 polymer ?
#
loop_
_entity_poly.entity_id
_entity_poly.type
_entity_poly.pdbx_seq_one_letter_code
_entity_poly.pdbx_strand_id
1 'polypeptide(L)'
;MQRPERLPPLLAIVGPTAVGKTALSLRLAQRFGGEIVSADSRQFYRGLDIGTAKVTVEEQAVIPHHLVDICNPADTLTLADFQERAYDAIAAISARGQLPLLVGGTGLYM
;
A
#
# COMPACT_ATOMS: atom_id res chain seq x y z
N MET A 1 -34.18 11.31 -9.69
CA MET A 1 -32.87 10.77 -10.09
C MET A 1 -32.07 10.47 -8.84
N GLN A 2 -31.87 9.20 -8.50
CA GLN A 2 -31.00 8.80 -7.39
C GLN A 2 -29.56 9.08 -7.81
N ARG A 3 -28.80 9.82 -6.99
CA ARG A 3 -27.36 10.02 -7.20
C ARG A 3 -26.70 8.64 -7.06
N PRO A 4 -25.88 8.17 -8.02
CA PRO A 4 -25.20 6.88 -7.87
C PRO A 4 -24.44 6.87 -6.54
N GLU A 5 -24.47 5.74 -5.84
CA GLU A 5 -23.69 5.55 -4.62
C GLU A 5 -22.23 5.90 -4.93
N ARG A 6 -21.68 6.83 -4.15
CA ARG A 6 -20.29 7.24 -4.33
C ARG A 6 -19.41 6.14 -3.78
N LEU A 7 -18.66 5.49 -4.67
CA LEU A 7 -17.59 4.60 -4.27
C LEU A 7 -16.60 5.34 -3.36
N PRO A 8 -16.07 4.67 -2.32
CA PRO A 8 -15.04 5.26 -1.47
C PRO A 8 -13.82 5.64 -2.31
N PRO A 9 -13.17 6.79 -2.02
CA PRO A 9 -12.01 7.24 -2.78
C PRO A 9 -10.79 6.35 -2.52
N LEU A 10 -9.99 6.11 -3.56
CA LEU A 10 -8.69 5.44 -3.51
C LEU A 10 -7.66 6.34 -4.19
N LEU A 11 -6.51 6.55 -3.56
CA LEU A 11 -5.39 7.29 -4.17
C LEU A 11 -4.29 6.32 -4.60
N ALA A 12 -4.09 6.16 -5.91
CA ALA A 12 -3.00 5.36 -6.46
C ALA A 12 -1.77 6.23 -6.76
N ILE A 13 -0.60 5.84 -6.26
CA ILE A 13 0.69 6.49 -6.52
C ILE A 13 1.56 5.51 -7.31
N VAL A 14 1.64 5.74 -8.62
CA VAL A 14 2.31 4.86 -9.59
C VAL A 14 3.55 5.54 -10.14
N GLY A 15 4.60 4.77 -10.41
CA GLY A 15 5.80 5.26 -11.08
C GLY A 15 7.00 4.33 -10.91
N PRO A 16 8.11 4.55 -11.65
CA PRO A 16 9.26 3.67 -11.60
C PRO A 16 9.96 3.68 -10.23
N THR A 17 10.84 2.72 -10.00
CA THR A 17 11.67 2.69 -8.78
C THR A 17 12.50 3.98 -8.67
N ALA A 18 12.76 4.42 -7.44
CA ALA A 18 13.60 5.59 -7.12
C ALA A 18 13.08 6.99 -7.55
N VAL A 19 11.82 7.14 -7.99
CA VAL A 19 11.23 8.48 -8.27
C VAL A 19 10.61 9.19 -7.06
N GLY A 20 10.81 8.67 -5.85
CA GLY A 20 10.32 9.31 -4.61
C GLY A 20 8.86 9.03 -4.24
N LYS A 21 8.26 7.95 -4.73
CA LYS A 21 6.87 7.56 -4.41
C LYS A 21 6.61 7.43 -2.92
N THR A 22 7.49 6.75 -2.19
CA THR A 22 7.39 6.54 -0.74
C THR A 22 7.36 7.88 0.01
N ALA A 23 8.27 8.79 -0.30
CA ALA A 23 8.28 10.12 0.32
C ALA A 23 7.00 10.91 0.02
N LEU A 24 6.45 10.78 -1.20
CA LEU A 24 5.18 11.41 -1.57
C LEU A 24 4.00 10.78 -0.82
N SER A 25 3.94 9.45 -0.73
CA SER A 25 2.84 8.74 -0.06
C SER A 25 2.80 9.07 1.43
N LEU A 26 3.95 9.12 2.10
CA LEU A 26 4.02 9.48 3.51
C LEU A 26 3.47 10.89 3.77
N ARG A 27 3.88 11.89 2.98
CA ARG A 27 3.37 13.26 3.10
C ARG A 27 1.86 13.35 2.87
N LEU A 28 1.35 12.62 1.88
CA LEU A 28 -0.09 12.63 1.56
C LEU A 28 -0.90 11.91 2.63
N ALA A 29 -0.43 10.76 3.12
CA ALA A 29 -1.09 10.04 4.21
C ALA A 29 -1.15 10.88 5.49
N GLN A 30 -0.06 11.55 5.88
CA GLN A 30 -0.08 12.49 7.02
C GLN A 30 -1.07 13.64 6.81
N ARG A 31 -1.09 14.24 5.62
CA ARG A 31 -1.94 15.40 5.32
C ARG A 31 -3.44 15.05 5.29
N PHE A 32 -3.77 13.85 4.82
CA PHE A 32 -5.16 13.43 4.59
C PHE A 32 -5.68 12.37 5.57
N GLY A 33 -4.90 12.02 6.60
CA GLY A 33 -5.27 10.97 7.55
C GLY A 33 -5.38 9.58 6.90
N GLY A 34 -4.53 9.32 5.90
CA GLY A 34 -4.56 8.11 5.10
C GLY A 34 -3.63 7.01 5.61
N GLU A 35 -3.80 5.83 5.01
CA GLU A 35 -3.00 4.63 5.27
C GLU A 35 -2.47 4.07 3.95
N ILE A 36 -1.30 3.44 3.97
CA ILE A 36 -0.60 3.00 2.77
C ILE A 36 -0.79 1.50 2.57
N VAL A 37 -1.20 1.10 1.37
CA VAL A 37 -1.21 -0.29 0.91
C VAL A 37 -0.07 -0.45 -0.09
N SER A 38 0.94 -1.26 0.26
CA SER A 38 2.09 -1.49 -0.63
C SER A 38 1.68 -2.40 -1.80
N ALA A 39 1.95 -1.93 -3.02
CA ALA A 39 1.86 -2.69 -4.26
C ALA A 39 3.25 -2.91 -4.88
N ASP A 40 4.28 -3.02 -4.04
CA ASP A 40 5.64 -3.42 -4.42
C ASP A 40 5.92 -4.84 -3.95
N SER A 41 5.93 -5.79 -4.90
CA SER A 41 6.08 -7.22 -4.60
C SER A 41 7.39 -7.57 -3.89
N ARG A 42 8.40 -6.70 -3.97
CA ARG A 42 9.65 -6.91 -3.23
C ARG A 42 9.48 -6.66 -1.72
N GLN A 43 8.55 -5.80 -1.32
CA GLN A 43 8.35 -5.41 0.08
C GLN A 43 7.47 -6.39 0.87
N PHE A 44 6.87 -7.38 0.20
CA PHE A 44 5.98 -8.36 0.85
C PHE A 44 6.73 -9.32 1.77
N TYR A 45 8.02 -9.53 1.54
CA TYR A 45 8.82 -10.57 2.17
C TYR A 45 9.62 -10.08 3.37
N ARG A 46 9.46 -10.75 4.51
CA ARG A 46 10.16 -10.46 5.76
C ARG A 46 11.68 -10.52 5.64
N GLY A 47 12.36 -9.61 6.34
CA GLY A 47 13.83 -9.61 6.50
C GLY A 47 14.64 -9.18 5.27
N LEU A 48 13.97 -8.79 4.18
CA LEU A 48 14.62 -8.31 2.94
C LEU A 48 14.70 -6.77 2.86
N ASP A 49 15.01 -6.07 3.96
CA ASP A 49 14.67 -4.64 4.09
C ASP A 49 15.54 -3.70 3.24
N ILE A 50 16.86 -3.91 3.24
CA ILE A 50 17.83 -3.02 2.59
C ILE A 50 17.71 -3.09 1.06
N GLY A 51 17.70 -4.31 0.51
CA GLY A 51 17.66 -4.52 -0.94
C GLY A 51 16.34 -4.12 -1.60
N THR A 52 15.27 -3.96 -0.82
CA THR A 52 13.93 -3.63 -1.32
C THR A 52 13.50 -2.22 -0.98
N ALA A 53 14.40 -1.41 -0.40
CA ALA A 53 14.12 -0.05 0.05
C ALA A 53 12.81 0.03 0.86
N LYS A 54 12.65 -0.90 1.82
CA LYS A 54 11.46 -0.91 2.68
C LYS A 54 11.39 0.35 3.52
N VAL A 55 10.15 0.74 3.82
CA VAL A 55 9.84 1.85 4.72
C VAL A 55 10.37 1.51 6.11
N THR A 56 11.04 2.47 6.74
CA THR A 56 11.67 2.26 8.05
C THR A 56 10.63 2.04 9.15
N VAL A 57 11.03 1.45 10.28
CA VAL A 57 10.12 1.21 11.41
C VAL A 57 9.59 2.55 11.96
N GLU A 58 10.41 3.58 11.95
CA GLU A 58 10.07 4.92 12.38
C GLU A 58 8.98 5.54 11.48
N GLU A 59 9.08 5.36 10.17
CA GLU A 59 8.07 5.82 9.21
C GLU A 59 6.77 5.00 9.32
N GLN A 60 6.88 3.68 9.53
CA GLN A 60 5.71 2.80 9.77
C GLN A 60 4.99 3.10 11.09
N ALA A 61 5.71 3.57 12.11
CA ALA A 61 5.12 3.94 13.41
C ALA A 61 4.22 5.20 13.30
N VAL A 62 4.46 6.05 12.31
CA VAL A 62 3.69 7.29 12.09
C VAL A 62 2.50 7.05 11.16
N ILE A 63 2.63 6.16 10.19
CA ILE A 63 1.59 5.88 9.19
C ILE A 63 1.43 4.37 9.05
N PRO A 64 0.22 3.81 9.24
CA PRO A 64 -0.02 2.40 9.01
C PRO A 64 0.33 2.00 7.57
N HIS A 65 1.16 0.96 7.45
CA HIS A 65 1.52 0.32 6.20
C HIS A 65 0.96 -1.10 6.16
N HIS A 66 0.21 -1.39 5.11
CA HIS A 66 -0.36 -2.70 4.82
C HIS A 66 0.43 -3.38 3.71
N LEU A 67 0.40 -4.71 3.71
CA LEU A 67 1.06 -5.55 2.72
C LEU A 67 2.59 -5.37 2.65
N VAL A 68 3.21 -5.00 3.78
CA VAL A 68 4.65 -5.07 3.99
C VAL A 68 4.90 -6.24 4.95
N ASP A 69 5.93 -7.05 4.70
CA ASP A 69 6.31 -8.15 5.61
C ASP A 69 5.17 -9.15 5.91
N ILE A 70 4.39 -9.47 4.88
CA ILE A 70 3.21 -10.36 4.97
C ILE A 70 3.53 -11.84 4.77
N CYS A 71 4.67 -12.18 4.15
CA CYS A 71 5.10 -13.56 3.93
C CYS A 71 6.60 -13.74 4.21
N ASN A 72 7.04 -15.00 4.38
CA ASN A 72 8.46 -15.33 4.49
C ASN A 72 9.08 -15.48 3.10
N PRO A 73 10.39 -15.27 2.93
CA PRO A 73 11.07 -15.41 1.64
C PRO A 73 10.91 -16.78 0.95
N ALA A 74 10.62 -17.83 1.71
CA ALA A 74 10.38 -19.19 1.18
C ALA A 74 8.95 -19.40 0.68
N ASP A 75 8.02 -18.51 1.05
CA ASP A 75 6.61 -18.62 0.68
C ASP A 75 6.41 -18.08 -0.74
N THR A 76 5.47 -18.67 -1.48
CA THR A 76 5.00 -18.07 -2.75
C THR A 76 3.79 -17.20 -2.48
N LEU A 77 3.86 -15.94 -2.90
CA LEU A 77 2.72 -15.03 -2.91
C LEU A 77 2.30 -14.74 -4.35
N THR A 78 1.08 -15.14 -4.71
CA THR A 78 0.55 -14.96 -6.07
C THR A 78 -0.11 -13.59 -6.24
N LEU A 79 -0.34 -13.19 -7.48
CA LEU A 79 -1.10 -11.97 -7.77
C LEU A 79 -2.52 -12.02 -7.19
N ALA A 80 -3.16 -13.19 -7.21
CA ALA A 80 -4.50 -13.38 -6.65
C ALA A 80 -4.50 -13.17 -5.12
N ASP A 81 -3.50 -13.74 -4.43
CA ASP A 81 -3.33 -13.55 -2.98
C ASP A 81 -3.12 -12.07 -2.63
N PHE A 82 -2.35 -11.36 -3.45
CA PHE A 82 -2.18 -9.92 -3.30
C PHE A 82 -3.50 -9.18 -3.49
N GLN A 83 -4.24 -9.46 -4.56
CA GLN A 83 -5.48 -8.75 -4.89
C GLN A 83 -6.51 -8.89 -3.78
N GLU A 84 -6.71 -10.09 -3.26
CA GLU A 84 -7.61 -10.35 -2.13
C GLU A 84 -7.22 -9.51 -0.91
N ARG A 85 -5.95 -9.58 -0.49
CA ARG A 85 -5.45 -8.84 0.68
C ARG A 85 -5.47 -7.32 0.48
N ALA A 86 -5.23 -6.85 -0.74
CA ALA A 86 -5.29 -5.43 -1.07
C ALA A 86 -6.72 -4.90 -0.99
N TYR A 87 -7.70 -5.65 -1.49
CA TYR A 87 -9.11 -5.29 -1.35
C TYR A 87 -9.56 -5.28 0.10
N ASP A 88 -9.16 -6.27 0.90
CA ASP A 88 -9.47 -6.31 2.32
C ASP A 88 -8.88 -5.10 3.07
N ALA A 89 -7.62 -4.76 2.79
CA ALA A 89 -6.96 -3.60 3.40
C ALA A 89 -7.67 -2.29 2.99
N ILE A 90 -7.95 -2.10 1.69
CA ILE A 90 -8.63 -0.91 1.16
C ILE A 90 -10.03 -0.76 1.77
N ALA A 91 -10.79 -1.85 1.86
CA ALA A 91 -12.12 -1.87 2.45
C ALA A 91 -12.06 -1.53 3.95
N ALA A 92 -11.11 -2.11 4.68
CA ALA A 92 -10.92 -1.85 6.10
C ALA A 92 -10.53 -0.38 6.39
N ILE A 93 -9.62 0.20 5.60
CA ILE A 93 -9.23 1.62 5.71
C ILE A 93 -10.45 2.52 5.43
N SER A 94 -11.18 2.22 4.35
CA SER A 94 -12.37 2.98 3.97
C SER A 94 -13.47 2.91 5.04
N ALA A 95 -13.66 1.75 5.68
CA ALA A 95 -14.63 1.54 6.75
C ALA A 95 -14.31 2.35 8.02
N ARG A 96 -13.03 2.70 8.24
CA ARG A 96 -12.60 3.63 9.30
C ARG A 96 -12.76 5.11 8.92
N GLY A 97 -13.20 5.41 7.70
CA GLY A 97 -13.30 6.77 7.18
C GLY A 97 -11.95 7.38 6.78
N GLN A 98 -10.91 6.56 6.64
CA GLN A 98 -9.57 6.99 6.26
C GLN A 98 -9.35 6.84 4.75
N LEU A 99 -8.36 7.55 4.20
CA LEU A 99 -8.01 7.47 2.77
C LEU A 99 -7.04 6.30 2.54
N PRO A 100 -7.40 5.28 1.74
CA PRO A 100 -6.43 4.29 1.29
C PRO A 100 -5.53 4.86 0.19
N LEU A 101 -4.21 4.65 0.34
CA LEU A 101 -3.19 5.00 -0.64
C LEU A 101 -2.54 3.73 -1.18
N LEU A 102 -2.82 3.35 -2.43
CA LEU A 102 -2.15 2.23 -3.09
C LEU A 102 -0.84 2.71 -3.71
N VAL A 103 0.31 2.22 -3.23
CA VAL A 103 1.63 2.74 -3.62
C VAL A 103 2.47 1.64 -4.21
N GLY A 104 2.86 1.76 -5.48
CA GLY A 104 3.59 0.71 -6.17
C GLY A 104 4.26 1.16 -7.45
N GLY A 105 5.23 0.37 -7.90
CA GLY A 105 5.90 0.57 -9.19
C GLY A 105 5.72 -0.58 -10.18
N THR A 106 5.04 -1.64 -9.77
CA THR A 106 4.88 -2.86 -10.57
C THR A 106 3.52 -2.85 -11.24
N GLY A 107 3.46 -2.63 -12.55
CA GLY A 107 2.19 -2.47 -13.27
C GLY A 107 1.23 -3.66 -13.15
N LEU A 108 1.72 -4.85 -12.82
CA LEU A 108 0.90 -6.05 -12.58
C LEU A 108 0.06 -5.96 -11.29
N TYR A 109 0.50 -5.19 -10.29
CA TYR A 109 -0.10 -5.10 -8.96
C TYR A 109 -0.98 -3.85 -8.78
N MET A 110 -1.22 -3.11 -9.86
CA MET A 110 -1.99 -1.87 -9.87
C MET A 110 -3.38 -2.06 -10.48
#